data_AF-A0A8H3IEI3-F1
#
_entry.id   AF-A0A8H3IEI3-F1
#
_cell.length_a   1.000
_cell.length_b   1.000
_cell.length_c   1.000
_cell.angle_alpha   90.00
_cell.angle_beta   90.00
_cell.angle_gamma   90.00
#
_symmetry.space_group_name_H-M   'P 1'
#
loop_
_entity.id
_entity.type
_entity.pdbx_description
1 polymer ?
#
loop_
_entity_poly.entity_id
_entity_poly.type
_entity_poly.pdbx_seq_one_letter_code
_entity_poly.pdbx_strand_id
1 'polypeptide(L)'
;MPTRDLAVIDLTESSPPRSRSAVLVDAITTAPDERVRAALRLGCELSKEVEQMVQNMLLVPVDRVSSKIVEKDADSDGYVKEVGSDEEEEDDDKSSEDESDVGHQDVVSAPSLKRFRPRFATCENCKEEFDVETNDGVSCIWHPEGKEADYDADIWVDHDEDCHGRIDGFDDDPNYAEGFRYECCGRSGDNEGCKLGTHVEEENVYKKMRR
;
A
#
# COMPACT_ATOMS: atom_id res chain seq x y z
N MET A 1 24.88 -26.81 64.88
CA MET A 1 26.18 -26.79 64.18
C MET A 1 26.16 -27.89 63.13
N PRO A 2 26.54 -27.69 61.86
CA PRO A 2 26.98 -26.47 61.17
C PRO A 2 26.05 -26.04 60.01
N THR A 3 26.29 -24.81 59.56
CA THR A 3 25.72 -24.11 58.42
C THR A 3 26.25 -24.66 57.10
N ARG A 4 25.40 -24.63 56.06
CA ARG A 4 25.83 -24.66 54.65
C ARG A 4 24.99 -23.66 53.88
N ASP A 5 25.62 -22.50 53.64
CA ASP A 5 25.26 -21.55 52.61
C ASP A 5 25.18 -22.26 51.26
N LEU A 6 24.07 -22.07 50.55
CA LEU A 6 24.03 -22.26 49.11
C LEU A 6 23.49 -20.99 48.47
N ALA A 7 24.30 -20.52 47.53
CA ALA A 7 24.27 -19.22 46.90
C ALA A 7 22.97 -18.98 46.11
N VAL A 8 22.52 -17.74 46.22
CA VAL A 8 21.59 -17.09 45.31
C VAL A 8 22.24 -17.05 43.93
N ILE A 9 21.66 -17.74 42.94
CA ILE A 9 21.99 -17.54 41.54
C ILE A 9 20.84 -16.71 40.96
N ASP A 10 21.04 -15.40 40.92
CA ASP A 10 20.18 -14.46 40.23
C ASP A 10 20.39 -14.65 38.71
N LEU A 11 19.41 -15.30 38.07
CA LEU A 11 19.36 -15.51 36.62
C LEU A 11 18.41 -14.52 35.96
N THR A 12 18.47 -13.25 36.34
CA THR A 12 17.72 -12.18 35.68
C THR A 12 18.61 -11.07 35.13
N GLU A 13 19.71 -11.42 34.44
CA GLU A 13 20.28 -10.55 33.40
C GLU A 13 19.40 -10.57 32.13
N SER A 14 18.17 -10.10 32.29
CA SER A 14 17.43 -9.49 31.19
C SER A 14 18.05 -8.12 30.98
N SER A 15 18.96 -8.00 30.01
CA SER A 15 19.52 -6.73 29.55
C SER A 15 18.39 -5.68 29.48
N PRO A 16 18.52 -4.52 30.14
CA PRO A 16 17.49 -3.49 30.07
C PRO A 16 17.32 -3.05 28.60
N PRO A 17 16.09 -2.72 28.16
CA PRO A 17 15.89 -2.14 26.85
C PRO A 17 16.78 -0.90 26.76
N ARG A 18 17.59 -0.80 25.69
CA ARG A 18 18.45 0.36 25.44
C ARG A 18 17.57 1.60 25.45
N SER A 19 17.60 2.35 26.55
CA SER A 19 16.88 3.60 26.69
C SER A 19 17.35 4.53 25.57
N ARG A 20 16.49 4.76 24.59
CA ARG A 20 16.76 5.77 23.56
C ARG A 20 16.78 7.11 24.27
N SER A 21 17.83 7.89 24.07
CA SER A 21 17.91 9.25 24.61
C SER A 21 16.66 10.02 24.16
N ALA A 22 15.88 10.54 25.10
CA ALA A 22 14.70 11.36 24.79
C ALA A 22 15.05 12.53 23.85
N VAL A 23 16.27 13.05 23.99
CA VAL A 23 16.84 14.11 23.12
C VAL A 23 16.96 13.65 21.66
N LEU A 24 17.32 12.38 21.43
CA LEU A 24 17.41 11.85 20.06
C LEU A 24 16.03 11.68 19.44
N VAL A 25 15.04 11.22 20.21
CA VAL A 25 13.66 11.07 19.73
C VAL A 25 13.10 12.43 19.32
N ASP A 26 13.25 13.44 20.18
CA ASP A 26 12.82 14.82 19.91
C ASP A 26 13.49 15.42 18.66
N ALA A 27 14.80 15.18 18.50
CA ALA A 27 15.54 15.64 17.33
C ALA A 27 15.06 14.96 16.03
N ILE A 28 14.63 13.70 16.07
CA ILE A 28 14.08 13.01 14.90
C ILE A 28 12.68 13.53 14.57
N THR A 29 11.83 13.75 15.57
CA THR A 29 10.44 14.21 15.36
C THR A 29 10.34 15.66 14.89
N THR A 30 11.32 16.50 15.25
CA THR A 30 11.33 17.92 14.87
C THR A 30 12.18 18.21 13.63
N ALA A 31 13.00 17.26 13.18
CA ALA A 31 13.82 17.44 11.99
C ALA A 31 12.96 17.42 10.72
N PRO A 32 13.33 18.20 9.68
CA PRO A 32 12.70 18.08 8.36
C PRO A 32 12.89 16.69 7.77
N ASP A 33 11.88 16.18 7.06
CA ASP A 33 11.88 14.84 6.45
C ASP A 33 13.12 14.54 5.61
N GLU A 34 13.63 15.53 4.86
CA GLU A 34 14.83 15.36 4.05
C GLU A 34 16.04 14.97 4.89
N ARG A 35 16.19 15.58 6.08
CA ARG A 35 17.27 15.28 7.00
C ARG A 35 17.12 13.89 7.60
N VAL A 36 15.90 13.50 7.98
CA VAL A 36 15.61 12.16 8.50
C VAL A 36 15.89 11.10 7.42
N ARG A 37 15.43 11.33 6.18
CA ARG A 37 15.70 10.44 5.04
C ARG A 37 17.20 10.32 4.74
N ALA A 38 17.95 11.44 4.79
CA ALA A 38 19.40 11.42 4.61
C ALA A 38 20.11 10.61 5.71
N ALA A 39 19.72 10.80 6.97
CA ALA A 39 20.27 10.03 8.09
C ALA A 39 19.95 8.53 7.98
N LEU A 40 18.73 8.18 7.55
CA LEU A 40 18.32 6.79 7.35
C LEU A 40 19.12 6.10 6.23
N ARG A 41 19.34 6.80 5.11
CA ARG A 41 20.18 6.32 3.99
C ARG A 41 21.61 6.05 4.46
N LEU A 42 22.21 7.01 5.17
CA LEU A 42 23.53 6.83 5.77
C LEU A 42 23.56 5.64 6.74
N GLY A 43 22.52 5.47 7.56
CA GLY A 43 22.39 4.31 8.45
C GLY A 43 22.37 2.97 7.70
N CYS A 44 21.66 2.89 6.56
CA CYS A 44 21.62 1.70 5.71
C CYS A 44 22.97 1.42 5.05
N GLU A 45 23.73 2.45 4.67
CA GLU A 45 25.08 2.29 4.11
C GLU A 45 26.08 1.78 5.15
N LEU A 46 25.91 2.18 6.42
CA LEU A 46 26.85 1.87 7.49
C LEU A 46 26.55 0.55 8.24
N SER A 47 25.30 0.06 8.23
CA SER A 47 24.90 -1.15 8.98
C SER A 47 23.91 -2.01 8.19
N LYS A 48 24.27 -3.28 8.01
CA LYS A 48 23.40 -4.29 7.39
C LYS A 48 22.17 -4.60 8.23
N GLU A 49 22.28 -4.47 9.55
CA GLU A 49 21.14 -4.63 10.46
C GLU A 49 20.12 -3.52 10.27
N VAL A 50 20.57 -2.27 10.11
CA VAL A 50 19.70 -1.13 9.78
C VAL A 50 19.08 -1.31 8.40
N GLU A 51 19.89 -1.71 7.41
CA GLU A 51 19.38 -2.00 6.06
C GLU A 51 18.27 -3.06 6.10
N GLN A 52 18.49 -4.20 6.76
CA GLN A 52 17.50 -5.27 6.85
C GLN A 52 16.24 -4.83 7.59
N MET A 53 16.37 -4.02 8.65
CA MET A 53 15.24 -3.44 9.38
C MET A 53 14.41 -2.53 8.48
N VAL A 54 15.06 -1.63 7.75
CA VAL A 54 14.39 -0.69 6.84
C VAL A 54 13.74 -1.44 5.68
N GLN A 55 14.41 -2.45 5.10
CA GLN A 55 13.82 -3.30 4.07
C GLN A 55 12.53 -3.98 4.56
N ASN A 56 12.54 -4.58 5.76
CA ASN A 56 11.36 -5.24 6.32
C ASN A 56 10.20 -4.26 6.64
N MET A 57 10.53 -2.99 6.90
CA MET A 57 9.54 -1.96 7.24
C MET A 57 8.93 -1.33 5.99
N LEU A 58 9.73 -1.08 4.95
CA LEU A 58 9.32 -0.28 3.80
C LEU A 58 9.09 -1.10 2.52
N LEU A 59 9.56 -2.35 2.47
CA LEU A 59 9.45 -3.20 1.29
C LEU A 59 8.71 -4.49 1.60
N VAL A 60 8.03 -5.01 0.59
CA VAL A 60 7.39 -6.33 0.63
C VAL A 60 7.82 -7.17 -0.56
N PRO A 61 7.98 -8.49 -0.38
CA PRO A 61 8.16 -9.43 -1.49
C PRO A 61 6.95 -9.45 -2.44
N VAL A 62 7.18 -9.36 -3.76
CA VAL A 62 6.12 -9.27 -4.78
C VAL A 62 5.20 -10.50 -4.81
N ASP A 63 5.71 -11.67 -4.44
CA ASP A 63 4.97 -12.93 -4.33
C ASP A 63 3.91 -12.92 -3.23
N ARG A 64 4.10 -12.14 -2.15
CA ARG A 64 3.11 -12.00 -1.06
C ARG A 64 1.88 -11.19 -1.45
N VAL A 65 2.03 -10.25 -2.39
CA VAL A 65 0.95 -9.33 -2.80
C VAL A 65 0.12 -9.94 -3.93
N SER A 66 0.76 -10.55 -4.92
CA SER A 66 0.09 -11.07 -6.13
C SER A 66 -0.87 -12.22 -5.83
N SER A 67 -0.64 -12.95 -4.73
CA SER A 67 -1.44 -14.12 -4.34
C SER A 67 -2.84 -13.77 -3.84
N LYS A 68 -3.16 -12.49 -3.59
CA LYS A 68 -4.46 -12.07 -3.04
C LYS A 68 -5.48 -11.61 -4.10
N ILE A 69 -5.07 -11.50 -5.37
CA ILE A 69 -5.91 -10.94 -6.44
C ILE A 69 -6.72 -12.03 -7.19
N VAL A 70 -6.49 -13.31 -6.90
CA VAL A 70 -7.03 -14.43 -7.72
C VAL A 70 -8.05 -15.28 -6.96
N GLU A 71 -9.06 -14.70 -6.32
CA GLU A 71 -10.28 -15.45 -5.93
C GLU A 71 -11.50 -14.52 -5.87
N LYS A 72 -12.02 -14.10 -7.03
CA LYS A 72 -13.41 -13.63 -7.13
C LYS A 72 -13.88 -13.64 -8.59
N ASP A 73 -14.11 -14.84 -9.11
CA ASP A 73 -15.04 -15.10 -10.21
C ASP A 73 -15.61 -16.51 -10.05
N ALA A 74 -16.63 -16.63 -9.22
CA ALA A 74 -17.62 -17.68 -9.32
C ALA A 74 -18.95 -17.10 -8.84
N ASP A 75 -19.95 -17.17 -9.71
CA ASP A 75 -21.34 -16.75 -9.54
C ASP A 75 -21.70 -15.30 -9.94
N SER A 76 -21.60 -15.01 -11.24
CA SER A 76 -22.66 -14.24 -11.92
C SER A 76 -22.68 -14.55 -13.42
N ASP A 77 -23.81 -15.10 -13.85
CA ASP A 77 -24.14 -15.55 -15.20
C ASP A 77 -23.80 -14.58 -16.34
N GLY A 78 -23.15 -15.13 -17.37
CA GLY A 78 -23.70 -15.18 -18.73
C GLY A 78 -23.72 -13.90 -19.57
N TYR A 79 -22.59 -13.54 -20.19
CA TYR A 79 -22.60 -12.95 -21.54
C TYR A 79 -21.28 -13.21 -22.27
N VAL A 80 -21.29 -14.22 -23.14
CA VAL A 80 -20.24 -14.50 -24.13
C VAL A 80 -20.34 -13.52 -25.29
N LYS A 81 -19.23 -12.87 -25.65
CA LYS A 81 -19.03 -12.35 -27.00
C LYS A 81 -17.68 -12.83 -27.53
N GLU A 82 -17.76 -13.86 -28.37
CA GLU A 82 -16.67 -14.30 -29.22
C GLU A 82 -16.34 -13.25 -30.28
N VAL A 83 -15.07 -12.93 -30.41
CA VAL A 83 -14.35 -12.49 -31.62
C VAL A 83 -12.88 -12.81 -31.34
N GLY A 84 -12.07 -13.40 -32.20
CA GLY A 84 -12.20 -13.96 -33.53
C GLY A 84 -10.77 -14.42 -33.85
N SER A 85 -10.63 -15.71 -34.17
CA SER A 85 -9.39 -16.37 -34.57
C SER A 85 -8.85 -15.75 -35.86
N ASP A 86 -7.54 -15.59 -35.97
CA ASP A 86 -6.84 -15.71 -37.25
C ASP A 86 -5.44 -16.28 -37.00
N GLU A 87 -5.25 -17.45 -37.57
CA GLU A 87 -4.08 -18.34 -37.55
C GLU A 87 -3.11 -17.94 -38.69
N GLU A 88 -1.80 -18.15 -38.55
CA GLU A 88 -0.93 -19.09 -39.33
C GLU A 88 0.25 -18.27 -39.92
N GLU A 89 1.50 -18.70 -40.15
CA GLU A 89 2.35 -19.91 -40.01
C GLU A 89 3.82 -19.40 -40.28
N GLU A 90 4.85 -19.87 -39.57
CA GLU A 90 5.94 -20.79 -40.00
C GLU A 90 7.23 -20.17 -40.60
N ASP A 91 8.29 -21.00 -40.52
CA ASP A 91 9.65 -21.00 -41.10
C ASP A 91 10.82 -20.73 -40.11
N ASP A 92 11.50 -21.77 -39.59
CA ASP A 92 12.67 -22.54 -40.15
C ASP A 92 13.99 -21.71 -40.11
N ASP A 93 15.19 -22.16 -39.69
CA ASP A 93 15.82 -23.49 -39.70
C ASP A 93 17.15 -23.52 -38.87
N LYS A 94 17.51 -24.72 -38.37
CA LYS A 94 18.82 -25.39 -38.05
C LYS A 94 20.04 -24.62 -37.48
N SER A 95 20.62 -25.02 -36.33
CA SER A 95 21.39 -26.22 -35.93
C SER A 95 22.92 -26.07 -36.01
N SER A 96 23.63 -26.27 -34.90
CA SER A 96 24.92 -26.95 -34.90
C SER A 96 25.09 -27.70 -33.58
N GLU A 97 25.38 -28.98 -33.72
CA GLU A 97 25.52 -30.02 -32.72
C GLU A 97 26.81 -29.84 -31.91
N ASP A 98 26.77 -30.09 -30.59
CA ASP A 98 27.90 -30.68 -29.88
C ASP A 98 27.37 -31.48 -28.67
N GLU A 99 27.42 -32.80 -28.82
CA GLU A 99 27.05 -33.78 -27.80
C GLU A 99 28.19 -33.92 -26.79
N SER A 100 27.91 -33.64 -25.52
CA SER A 100 28.62 -34.32 -24.44
C SER A 100 27.65 -34.77 -23.34
N ASP A 101 27.70 -36.08 -23.19
CA ASP A 101 27.06 -37.00 -22.28
C ASP A 101 27.26 -36.68 -20.78
N VAL A 102 26.33 -37.23 -19.99
CA VAL A 102 26.31 -37.42 -18.52
C VAL A 102 25.84 -36.26 -17.62
N GLY A 103 24.62 -36.40 -17.09
CA GLY A 103 24.28 -35.90 -15.76
C GLY A 103 22.79 -35.60 -15.53
N HIS A 104 22.05 -36.56 -14.98
CA HIS A 104 20.83 -36.29 -14.24
C HIS A 104 21.16 -35.32 -13.09
N GLN A 105 20.88 -34.04 -13.26
CA GLN A 105 20.88 -33.06 -12.18
C GLN A 105 19.56 -32.32 -12.26
N ASP A 106 18.82 -32.42 -11.17
CA ASP A 106 17.68 -31.59 -10.85
C ASP A 106 17.95 -30.16 -11.32
N VAL A 107 17.11 -29.65 -12.21
CA VAL A 107 17.02 -28.23 -12.48
C VAL A 107 16.59 -27.55 -11.18
N VAL A 108 17.58 -27.25 -10.35
CA VAL A 108 17.49 -26.22 -9.33
C VAL A 108 17.14 -24.95 -10.09
N SER A 109 15.84 -24.66 -10.18
CA SER A 109 15.31 -23.36 -10.53
C SER A 109 16.18 -22.33 -9.86
N ALA A 110 16.91 -21.57 -10.67
CA ALA A 110 17.76 -20.49 -10.19
C ALA A 110 16.97 -19.72 -9.12
N PRO A 111 17.57 -19.40 -7.95
CA PRO A 111 16.85 -18.70 -6.90
C PRO A 111 16.33 -17.40 -7.52
N SER A 112 15.02 -17.36 -7.75
CA SER A 112 14.36 -16.18 -8.28
C SER A 112 14.72 -15.06 -7.31
N LEU A 113 15.55 -14.13 -7.76
CA LEU A 113 15.92 -12.95 -6.97
C LEU A 113 14.59 -12.36 -6.49
N LYS A 114 14.36 -12.41 -5.18
CA LYS A 114 13.10 -11.96 -4.60
C LYS A 114 12.94 -10.50 -5.01
N ARG A 115 11.97 -10.25 -5.87
CA ARG A 115 11.64 -8.89 -6.30
C ARG A 115 10.88 -8.25 -5.15
N PHE A 116 11.30 -7.06 -4.75
CA PHE A 116 10.66 -6.26 -3.71
C PHE A 116 9.95 -5.07 -4.33
N ARG A 117 8.88 -4.62 -3.67
CA ARG A 117 8.15 -3.38 -3.99
C ARG A 117 7.91 -2.55 -2.71
N PRO A 118 7.63 -1.24 -2.81
CA PRO A 118 7.18 -0.45 -1.67
C PRO A 118 5.97 -1.09 -0.99
N ARG A 119 5.97 -1.05 0.35
CA ARG A 119 4.90 -1.56 1.21
C ARG A 119 3.67 -0.67 1.24
N PHE A 120 3.88 0.63 1.21
CA PHE A 120 2.81 1.61 1.26
C PHE A 120 2.59 2.22 -0.11
N ALA A 121 1.33 2.43 -0.46
CA ALA A 121 0.89 3.03 -1.71
C ALA A 121 -0.33 3.92 -1.46
N THR A 122 -0.63 4.84 -2.36
CA THR A 122 -1.81 5.71 -2.30
C THR A 122 -2.94 5.11 -3.14
N CYS A 123 -4.15 5.06 -2.56
CA CYS A 123 -5.32 4.53 -3.24
C CYS A 123 -5.90 5.52 -4.26
N GLU A 124 -6.19 5.08 -5.48
CA GLU A 124 -6.83 5.90 -6.51
C GLU A 124 -8.26 6.31 -6.10
N ASN A 125 -8.96 5.48 -5.34
CA ASN A 125 -10.36 5.70 -4.98
C ASN A 125 -10.53 6.62 -3.76
N CYS A 126 -9.97 6.22 -2.60
CA CYS A 126 -10.14 6.98 -1.34
C CYS A 126 -9.02 7.99 -1.06
N LYS A 127 -7.94 8.00 -1.86
CA LYS A 127 -6.76 8.87 -1.70
C LYS A 127 -5.94 8.67 -0.42
N GLU A 128 -6.28 7.67 0.39
CA GLU A 128 -5.52 7.30 1.59
C GLU A 128 -4.33 6.40 1.28
N GLU A 129 -3.31 6.45 2.14
CA GLU A 129 -2.19 5.51 2.12
C GLU A 129 -2.63 4.15 2.68
N PHE A 130 -2.24 3.06 2.02
CA PHE A 130 -2.57 1.70 2.44
C PHE A 130 -1.35 0.77 2.34
N ASP A 131 -1.36 -0.27 3.16
CA ASP A 131 -0.36 -1.34 3.15
C ASP A 131 -0.75 -2.42 2.13
N VAL A 132 0.08 -2.61 1.09
CA VAL A 132 -0.15 -3.59 0.03
C VAL A 132 -0.11 -5.03 0.52
N GLU A 133 0.54 -5.31 1.65
CA GLU A 133 0.59 -6.65 2.25
C GLU A 133 -0.71 -6.99 2.99
N THR A 134 -1.42 -6.00 3.55
CA THR A 134 -2.65 -6.21 4.33
C THR A 134 -3.93 -5.75 3.64
N ASN A 135 -3.86 -5.27 2.40
CA ASN A 135 -5.03 -4.90 1.60
C ASN A 135 -5.95 -6.11 1.36
N ASP A 136 -7.19 -6.01 1.84
CA ASP A 136 -8.24 -6.99 1.67
C ASP A 136 -9.47 -6.41 0.97
N GLY A 137 -10.44 -7.27 0.63
CA GLY A 137 -11.63 -6.89 -0.13
C GLY A 137 -12.59 -5.91 0.56
N VAL A 138 -12.30 -5.49 1.79
CA VAL A 138 -13.11 -4.55 2.58
C VAL A 138 -12.29 -3.39 3.16
N SER A 139 -11.03 -3.24 2.74
CA SER A 139 -10.11 -2.24 3.28
C SER A 139 -10.41 -0.82 2.78
N CYS A 140 -10.92 -0.68 1.56
CA CYS A 140 -11.18 0.61 0.94
C CYS A 140 -12.68 0.93 0.97
N ILE A 141 -13.02 2.10 1.52
CA ILE A 141 -14.36 2.67 1.54
C ILE A 141 -14.32 4.04 0.87
N TRP A 142 -15.14 4.25 -0.17
CA TRP A 142 -15.13 5.52 -0.92
C TRP A 142 -16.47 5.85 -1.56
N HIS A 143 -16.61 7.10 -2.01
CA HIS A 143 -17.68 7.54 -2.90
C HIS A 143 -17.13 7.65 -4.33
N PRO A 144 -17.73 6.97 -5.32
CA PRO A 144 -17.23 6.98 -6.70
C PRO A 144 -17.59 8.26 -7.48
N GLU A 145 -18.56 9.02 -6.98
CA GLU A 145 -19.04 10.25 -7.61
C GLU A 145 -18.79 11.44 -6.68
N GLY A 146 -18.89 12.65 -7.23
CA GLY A 146 -18.65 13.88 -6.52
C GLY A 146 -19.73 14.20 -5.49
N LYS A 147 -19.49 15.30 -4.77
CA LYS A 147 -20.48 15.96 -3.94
C LYS A 147 -21.24 16.98 -4.78
N GLU A 148 -22.52 17.15 -4.48
CA GLU A 148 -23.34 18.26 -4.97
C GLU A 148 -23.91 19.04 -3.78
N ALA A 149 -24.11 20.35 -3.96
CA ALA A 149 -24.67 21.21 -2.94
C ALA A 149 -26.11 20.81 -2.64
N ASP A 150 -26.41 20.65 -1.35
CA ASP A 150 -27.76 20.47 -0.86
C ASP A 150 -28.36 21.81 -0.47
N TYR A 151 -28.87 22.57 -1.44
CA TYR A 151 -29.40 23.93 -1.22
C TYR A 151 -30.57 24.01 -0.22
N ASP A 152 -31.17 22.86 0.14
CA ASP A 152 -32.22 22.77 1.15
C ASP A 152 -31.65 22.47 2.57
N ALA A 153 -30.34 22.30 2.73
CA ALA A 153 -29.70 22.00 4.01
C ALA A 153 -29.66 23.21 4.96
N ASP A 154 -29.86 22.96 6.25
CA ASP A 154 -29.98 23.99 7.29
C ASP A 154 -28.75 24.92 7.38
N ILE A 155 -27.56 24.41 7.06
CA ILE A 155 -26.30 25.19 7.08
C ILE A 155 -26.32 26.35 6.08
N TRP A 156 -27.14 26.30 5.03
CA TRP A 156 -27.22 27.33 4.00
C TRP A 156 -28.32 28.37 4.22
N VAL A 157 -29.18 28.21 5.23
CA VAL A 157 -30.35 29.08 5.44
C VAL A 157 -29.97 30.56 5.59
N ASP A 158 -28.85 30.83 6.26
CA ASP A 158 -28.31 32.19 6.48
C ASP A 158 -27.11 32.50 5.56
N HIS A 159 -26.83 31.64 4.56
CA HIS A 159 -25.69 31.81 3.68
C HIS A 159 -26.00 32.79 2.55
N ASP A 160 -25.21 33.86 2.46
CA ASP A 160 -25.25 34.82 1.36
C ASP A 160 -23.96 34.69 0.53
N GLU A 161 -24.08 34.27 -0.73
CA GLU A 161 -22.93 34.06 -1.61
C GLU A 161 -22.16 35.35 -1.92
N ASP A 162 -22.81 36.52 -1.86
CA ASP A 162 -22.15 37.81 -2.08
C ASP A 162 -21.25 38.21 -0.89
N CYS A 163 -21.54 37.69 0.31
CA CYS A 163 -20.80 37.98 1.54
C CYS A 163 -19.82 36.86 1.92
N HIS A 164 -20.24 35.60 1.76
CA HIS A 164 -19.52 34.43 2.27
C HIS A 164 -18.83 33.63 1.16
N GLY A 165 -19.11 33.88 -0.12
CA GLY A 165 -18.58 33.12 -1.24
C GLY A 165 -19.55 32.05 -1.74
N ARG A 166 -19.26 31.48 -2.91
CA ARG A 166 -20.15 30.52 -3.58
C ARG A 166 -20.24 29.21 -2.82
N ILE A 167 -21.45 28.68 -2.66
CA ILE A 167 -21.71 27.42 -1.94
C ILE A 167 -20.87 26.28 -2.53
N ASP A 168 -20.85 26.14 -3.85
CA ASP A 168 -20.10 25.08 -4.55
C ASP A 168 -18.58 25.09 -4.28
N GLY A 169 -18.03 26.18 -3.74
CA GLY A 169 -16.61 26.29 -3.38
C GLY A 169 -16.24 25.71 -2.02
N PHE A 170 -17.22 25.21 -1.26
CA PHE A 170 -17.03 24.65 0.09
C PHE A 170 -17.09 23.12 0.16
N ASP A 171 -17.14 22.42 -0.98
CA ASP A 171 -17.30 20.96 -1.07
C ASP A 171 -16.17 20.16 -0.39
N ASP A 172 -14.95 20.71 -0.46
CA ASP A 172 -13.76 20.18 0.20
C ASP A 172 -13.58 20.68 1.66
N ASP A 173 -14.42 21.60 2.16
CA ASP A 173 -14.34 22.11 3.53
C ASP A 173 -15.10 21.20 4.51
N PRO A 174 -14.43 20.56 5.49
CA PRO A 174 -15.08 19.69 6.46
C PRO A 174 -16.17 20.37 7.29
N ASN A 175 -16.11 21.70 7.48
CA ASN A 175 -17.10 22.43 8.26
C ASN A 175 -18.43 22.60 7.52
N TYR A 176 -18.42 22.49 6.19
CA TYR A 176 -19.61 22.60 5.35
C TYR A 176 -20.08 21.25 4.80
N ALA A 177 -19.44 20.14 5.19
CA ALA A 177 -19.71 18.82 4.64
C ALA A 177 -21.19 18.41 4.73
N GLU A 178 -21.91 18.81 5.79
CA GLU A 178 -23.35 18.56 5.96
C GLU A 178 -24.25 19.30 4.95
N GLY A 179 -23.72 20.35 4.32
CA GLY A 179 -24.40 21.10 3.27
C GLY A 179 -24.26 20.50 1.88
N PHE A 180 -23.59 19.36 1.77
CA PHE A 180 -23.43 18.63 0.52
C PHE A 180 -23.97 17.22 0.64
N ARG A 181 -24.25 16.59 -0.50
CA ARG A 181 -24.58 15.17 -0.59
C ARG A 181 -23.77 14.52 -1.71
N TYR A 182 -23.46 13.24 -1.55
CA TYR A 182 -22.78 12.47 -2.60
C TYR A 182 -23.78 11.99 -3.65
N GLU A 183 -23.50 12.25 -4.93
CA GLU A 183 -24.39 11.87 -6.05
C GLU A 183 -24.66 10.35 -6.07
N CYS A 184 -23.63 9.55 -5.78
CA CYS A 184 -23.68 8.09 -5.87
C CYS A 184 -24.67 7.40 -4.91
N CYS A 185 -25.02 8.04 -3.79
CA CYS A 185 -25.86 7.42 -2.76
C CYS A 185 -26.83 8.37 -2.06
N GLY A 186 -26.77 9.67 -2.37
CA GLY A 186 -27.61 10.71 -1.77
C GLY A 186 -27.38 10.95 -0.27
N ARG A 187 -26.32 10.37 0.32
CA ARG A 187 -25.97 10.60 1.73
C ARG A 187 -25.23 11.92 1.88
N SER A 188 -25.31 12.50 3.07
CA SER A 188 -24.64 13.76 3.43
C SER A 188 -23.12 13.67 3.22
N GLY A 189 -22.49 14.80 2.93
CA GLY A 189 -21.07 14.92 2.57
C GLY A 189 -20.10 14.54 3.69
N ASP A 190 -20.59 14.43 4.92
CA ASP A 190 -19.89 13.96 6.12
C ASP A 190 -19.94 12.43 6.30
N ASN A 191 -20.70 11.71 5.48
CA ASN A 191 -20.84 10.25 5.59
C ASN A 191 -19.65 9.52 4.96
N GLU A 192 -19.30 8.38 5.57
CA GLU A 192 -18.36 7.42 5.00
C GLU A 192 -18.81 6.93 3.61
N GLY A 193 -17.83 6.47 2.83
CA GLY A 193 -18.01 5.94 1.47
C GLY A 193 -19.12 4.90 1.35
N CYS A 194 -19.82 4.92 0.21
CA CYS A 194 -20.88 3.95 -0.08
C CYS A 194 -20.40 2.70 -0.82
N LYS A 195 -19.17 2.70 -1.33
CA LYS A 195 -18.53 1.54 -1.99
C LYS A 195 -17.48 0.93 -1.07
N LEU A 196 -17.35 -0.38 -1.17
CA LEU A 196 -16.44 -1.21 -0.39
C LEU A 196 -15.63 -2.08 -1.35
N GLY A 197 -14.32 -2.20 -1.12
CA GLY A 197 -13.45 -3.00 -1.97
C GLY A 197 -12.01 -3.05 -1.48
N THR A 198 -11.12 -3.61 -2.30
CA THR A 198 -9.67 -3.48 -2.13
C THR A 198 -9.21 -2.08 -2.53
N HIS A 199 -8.18 -1.54 -1.87
CA HIS A 199 -7.50 -0.37 -2.38
C HIS A 199 -6.87 -0.69 -3.75
N VAL A 200 -6.91 0.29 -4.65
CA VAL A 200 -6.28 0.22 -5.97
C VAL A 200 -5.14 1.23 -5.97
N GLU A 201 -3.92 0.78 -6.23
CA GLU A 201 -2.75 1.66 -6.31
C GLU A 201 -2.86 2.58 -7.53
N GLU A 202 -2.65 3.87 -7.34
CA GLU A 202 -2.58 4.82 -8.44
C GLU A 202 -1.42 4.44 -9.39
N GLU A 203 -1.73 4.03 -10.63
CA GLU A 203 -0.71 3.63 -11.58
C GLU A 203 0.22 4.82 -11.89
N ASN A 204 1.49 4.67 -11.51
CA ASN A 204 2.50 5.67 -11.81
C ASN A 204 2.69 5.78 -13.33
N VAL A 205 2.15 6.86 -13.93
CA VAL A 205 1.98 7.10 -15.37
C VAL A 205 3.27 6.94 -16.19
N TYR A 206 4.45 7.00 -15.55
CA TYR A 206 5.76 6.83 -16.19
C TYR A 206 6.00 5.45 -16.84
N LYS A 207 5.18 4.44 -16.59
CA LYS A 207 5.26 3.15 -17.31
C LYS A 207 4.53 3.14 -18.66
N LYS A 208 3.66 4.12 -18.95
CA LYS A 208 2.81 4.13 -20.15
C LYS A 208 3.50 4.66 -21.41
N MET A 209 4.65 5.34 -21.28
CA MET A 209 5.42 5.93 -22.40
C MET A 209 6.47 4.99 -23.02
N ARG A 210 6.44 3.68 -22.70
CA ARG A 210 7.36 2.66 -23.27
C ARG A 210 6.62 1.55 -24.05
N ARG A 211 5.52 1.90 -24.70
CA ARG A 211 4.89 1.04 -25.72
C ARG A 211 4.74 1.83 -27.01
#